data_AF-A0A1H3FFY2-F1
#
_entry.id   AF-A0A1H3FFY2-F1
#
_cell.length_a   1.000
_cell.length_b   1.000
_cell.length_c   1.000
_cell.angle_alpha   90.00
_cell.angle_beta   90.00
_cell.angle_gamma   90.00
#
_symmetry.space_group_name_H-M   'P 1'
#
loop_
_entity.id
_entity.type
_entity.pdbx_description
1 polymer ?
#
loop_
_entity_poly.entity_id
_entity_poly.type
_entity_poly.pdbx_seq_one_letter_code
_entity_poly.pdbx_strand_id
1 'polypeptide(L)'
;MELTGIGATNEHARLIIDSYVRLTGKKLSEGGDALPGKEFEWLYHLPFVVLSHGRDPDPVLNFGNLTAQNLWEMDWRTLRSRHRD
;
A
#
# COMPACT_ATOMS: atom_id res chain seq x y z
N MET A 1 -1.25 -15.59 6.93
CA MET A 1 -0.77 -15.14 5.61
C MET A 1 0.31 -14.10 5.85
N GLU A 2 1.54 -14.35 5.41
CA GLU A 2 2.66 -13.46 5.77
C GLU A 2 2.74 -12.25 4.84
N LEU A 3 2.65 -11.05 5.41
CA LEU A 3 2.91 -9.79 4.72
C LEU A 3 4.42 -9.58 4.65
N THR A 4 5.01 -9.91 3.50
CA THR A 4 6.48 -9.91 3.33
C THR A 4 6.95 -9.05 2.16
N GLY A 5 8.24 -8.68 2.21
CA GLY A 5 8.94 -7.88 1.20
C GLY A 5 9.03 -6.39 1.56
N ILE A 6 9.75 -5.62 0.74
CA ILE A 6 10.01 -4.18 0.98
C ILE A 6 8.71 -3.39 1.14
N GLY A 7 7.65 -3.77 0.40
CA GLY A 7 6.33 -3.16 0.53
C GLY A 7 5.64 -3.37 1.87
N ALA A 8 6.07 -4.34 2.67
CA ALA A 8 5.49 -4.66 3.98
C ALA A 8 6.21 -3.97 5.15
N THR A 9 6.80 -2.79 4.93
CA THR A 9 7.63 -2.08 5.93
C THR A 9 7.06 -0.72 6.29
N ASN A 10 7.32 -0.25 7.51
CA ASN A 10 6.97 1.11 7.94
C ASN A 10 7.66 2.18 7.09
N GLU A 11 8.90 1.94 6.65
CA GLU A 11 9.63 2.84 5.77
C GLU A 11 8.91 3.01 4.43
N HIS A 12 8.50 1.91 3.80
CA HIS A 12 7.76 1.98 2.54
C HIS A 12 6.39 2.62 2.71
N ALA A 13 5.68 2.32 3.81
CA ALA A 13 4.41 2.95 4.11
C ALA A 13 4.54 4.48 4.28
N ARG A 14 5.57 4.95 4.99
CA ARG A 14 5.88 6.39 5.08
C ARG A 14 6.11 7.01 3.70
N LEU A 15 6.87 6.36 2.82
CA LEU A 15 7.11 6.86 1.46
C LEU A 15 5.81 7.05 0.68
N ILE A 16 4.86 6.12 0.79
CA ILE A 16 3.54 6.23 0.14
C ILE A 16 2.76 7.42 0.72
N ILE A 17 2.66 7.51 2.05
CA ILE A 17 1.92 8.55 2.76
C ILE A 17 2.48 9.94 2.41
N ASP A 18 3.80 10.12 2.55
CA ASP A 18 4.48 11.38 2.32
C ASP A 18 4.42 11.78 0.84
N SER A 19 4.52 10.83 -0.08
CA SER A 19 4.40 11.09 -1.51
C SER A 19 3.01 11.59 -1.87
N TYR A 20 1.96 11.00 -1.31
CA TYR A 20 0.60 11.45 -1.54
C TYR A 20 0.39 12.88 -1.05
N VAL A 21 0.83 13.20 0.18
CA VAL A 21 0.74 14.56 0.73
C VAL A 21 1.52 15.54 -0.14
N ARG A 22 2.75 15.21 -0.51
CA ARG A 22 3.60 16.08 -1.34
C ARG A 22 3.02 16.35 -2.72
N LEU A 23 2.41 15.35 -3.35
CA LEU A 23 1.90 15.46 -4.72
C LEU A 23 0.50 16.06 -4.80
N THR A 24 -0.32 15.87 -3.78
CA THR A 24 -1.74 16.28 -3.80
C THR A 24 -2.06 17.44 -2.85
N GLY A 25 -1.19 17.71 -1.88
CA GLY A 25 -1.44 18.64 -0.78
C GLY A 25 -2.46 18.13 0.25
N LYS A 26 -2.96 16.90 0.11
CA LYS A 26 -4.02 16.32 0.96
C LYS A 26 -3.45 15.26 1.89
N LYS A 27 -4.02 15.16 3.09
CA LYS A 27 -3.79 14.01 3.97
C LYS A 27 -4.47 12.78 3.38
N LEU A 28 -3.85 11.62 3.60
CA LEU A 28 -4.36 10.36 3.08
C LEU A 28 -5.64 9.93 3.81
N SER A 29 -5.78 10.28 5.09
CA SER A 29 -6.99 10.11 5.88
C SER A 29 -7.33 11.38 6.64
N GLU A 30 -8.63 11.69 6.74
CA GLU A 30 -9.13 12.78 7.60
C GLU A 30 -9.11 12.38 9.08
N GLY A 31 -9.09 11.07 9.38
CA GLY A 31 -9.11 10.53 10.74
C GLY A 31 -7.79 10.63 11.51
N GLY A 32 -6.80 11.32 10.97
CA GLY A 32 -5.47 11.50 11.58
C GLY A 32 -4.35 10.84 10.80
N ASP A 33 -3.15 10.88 11.37
CA ASP A 33 -1.92 10.35 10.78
C ASP A 33 -1.49 9.06 11.51
N ALA A 34 -0.64 8.27 10.86
CA ALA A 34 -0.06 7.09 11.49
C ALA A 34 0.82 7.46 12.70
N LEU A 35 0.80 6.62 13.74
CA LEU A 35 1.75 6.72 14.84
C LEU A 35 3.17 6.32 14.38
N PRO A 36 4.23 6.95 14.91
CA PRO A 36 5.60 6.56 14.60
C PRO A 36 5.86 5.07 14.84
N GLY A 37 6.29 4.36 13.79
CA GLY A 37 6.56 2.92 13.84
C GLY A 37 5.34 2.03 13.61
N LYS A 38 4.18 2.62 13.28
CA LYS A 38 2.91 1.93 12.99
C LYS A 38 2.35 2.28 11.61
N GLU A 39 3.17 2.87 10.74
CA GLU A 39 2.74 3.38 9.44
C GLU A 39 2.24 2.29 8.51
N PHE A 40 2.90 1.14 8.49
CA PHE A 40 2.45 0.00 7.70
C PHE A 40 1.08 -0.49 8.18
N GLU A 41 0.94 -0.74 9.49
CA GLU A 41 -0.30 -1.24 10.09
C GLU A 41 -1.46 -0.27 9.82
N TRP A 42 -1.23 1.02 9.98
CA TRP A 42 -2.22 2.06 9.71
C TRP A 42 -2.62 2.11 8.23
N LEU A 43 -1.65 2.20 7.32
CA LEU A 43 -1.89 2.28 5.87
C LEU A 43 -2.59 1.02 5.35
N TYR A 44 -2.20 -0.16 5.87
CA TYR A 44 -2.73 -1.46 5.48
C TYR A 44 -4.22 -1.64 5.83
N HIS A 45 -4.70 -0.98 6.88
CA HIS A 45 -6.09 -1.11 7.36
C HIS A 45 -7.00 0.07 6.98
N LEU A 46 -6.55 1.00 6.13
CA LEU A 46 -7.42 2.09 5.68
C LEU A 46 -8.66 1.58 4.96
N PRO A 47 -9.83 2.24 5.14
CA PRO A 47 -11.12 1.76 4.66
C PRO A 47 -11.36 1.97 3.16
N PHE A 48 -10.32 2.30 2.40
CA PHE A 48 -10.35 2.48 0.96
C PHE A 48 -9.10 1.85 0.33
N VAL A 49 -9.13 1.62 -0.97
CA VAL A 49 -8.03 0.98 -1.70
C VAL A 49 -6.80 1.88 -1.72
N VAL A 50 -5.65 1.32 -1.33
CA VAL A 50 -4.34 1.93 -1.50
C VAL A 50 -3.42 0.94 -2.19
N LEU A 51 -2.88 1.36 -3.33
CA LEU A 51 -1.94 0.59 -4.16
C LEU A 51 -0.71 1.43 -4.46
N SER A 52 0.44 0.78 -4.65
CA SER A 52 1.60 1.42 -5.26
C SER A 52 2.40 0.44 -6.12
N HIS A 53 3.20 1.00 -7.03
CA HIS A 53 4.07 0.25 -7.92
C HIS A 53 5.35 1.03 -8.26
N GLY A 54 6.27 0.36 -8.96
CA GLY A 54 7.51 0.96 -9.48
C GLY A 54 7.27 1.80 -10.73
N ARG A 55 8.36 2.16 -11.44
CA ARG A 55 8.28 2.95 -12.69
C ARG A 55 8.39 2.08 -13.94
N ASP A 56 8.36 0.76 -13.79
CA ASP A 56 8.49 -0.18 -14.89
C ASP A 56 7.32 -0.05 -15.89
N PRO A 57 7.54 -0.24 -17.19
CA PRO A 57 6.50 -0.15 -18.22
C PRO A 57 5.34 -1.16 -18.03
N ASP A 58 5.64 -2.29 -17.38
CA ASP A 58 4.67 -3.31 -16.96
C ASP A 58 4.76 -3.44 -15.43
N PRO A 59 4.10 -2.55 -14.68
CA PRO A 59 4.33 -2.41 -13.26
C PRO A 59 3.66 -3.53 -12.47
N VAL A 60 4.45 -4.18 -11.63
CA VAL A 60 3.94 -5.06 -10.57
C VAL A 60 3.65 -4.22 -9.33
N LEU A 61 2.51 -4.47 -8.68
CA LEU A 61 2.19 -3.85 -7.41
C LEU A 61 3.25 -4.20 -6.37
N ASN A 62 3.84 -3.19 -5.74
CA ASN A 62 4.77 -3.37 -4.64
C ASN A 62 4.07 -3.29 -3.27
N PHE A 63 2.88 -2.70 -3.22
CA PHE A 63 1.99 -2.64 -2.05
C PHE A 63 0.52 -2.70 -2.49
N GLY A 64 -0.30 -3.38 -1.69
CA GLY A 64 -1.75 -3.31 -1.76
C GLY A 64 -2.37 -3.59 -0.40
N ASN A 65 -3.22 -2.70 0.09
CA ASN A 65 -3.77 -2.80 1.45
C ASN A 65 -4.83 -3.91 1.60
N LEU A 66 -5.37 -4.10 2.81
CA LEU A 66 -6.38 -5.13 3.05
C LEU A 66 -7.66 -4.90 2.25
N THR A 67 -8.08 -3.63 2.11
CA THR A 67 -9.25 -3.27 1.31
C THR A 67 -9.08 -3.68 -0.16
N ALA A 68 -7.88 -3.51 -0.73
CA ALA A 68 -7.56 -4.01 -2.06
C ALA A 68 -7.70 -5.53 -2.15
N GLN A 69 -7.06 -6.27 -1.24
CA GLN A 69 -7.12 -7.74 -1.22
C GLN A 69 -8.56 -8.25 -1.14
N ASN A 70 -9.40 -7.63 -0.31
CA ASN A 70 -10.81 -7.99 -0.21
C ASN A 70 -11.60 -7.67 -1.49
N LEU A 71 -11.35 -6.51 -2.11
CA LEU A 71 -12.04 -6.09 -3.33
C LEU A 71 -11.76 -7.03 -4.50
N TRP A 72 -10.50 -7.48 -4.65
CA TRP A 72 -10.08 -8.35 -5.75
C TRP A 72 -10.09 -9.84 -5.38
N GLU A 73 -10.51 -10.20 -4.16
CA GLU A 73 -10.51 -11.59 -3.66
C GLU A 73 -9.14 -12.28 -3.81
N MET A 74 -8.06 -11.52 -3.58
CA MET A 74 -6.68 -11.96 -3.75
C MET A 74 -5.89 -11.85 -2.45
N ASP A 75 -4.99 -12.80 -2.20
CA ASP A 75 -4.00 -12.66 -1.15
C ASP A 75 -2.87 -11.67 -1.51
N TRP A 76 -2.12 -11.25 -0.49
CA TRP A 76 -0.97 -10.36 -0.59
C TRP A 76 0.09 -10.80 -1.61
N ARG A 77 0.26 -12.11 -1.80
CA ARG A 77 1.25 -12.66 -2.73
C ARG A 77 0.76 -12.56 -4.17
N THR A 78 -0.50 -12.91 -4.39
CA THR A 78 -1.18 -12.95 -5.69
C THR A 78 -1.37 -11.55 -6.22
N LEU A 79 -1.86 -10.61 -5.39
CA LEU A 79 -2.05 -9.21 -5.75
C LEU A 79 -0.77 -8.52 -6.24
N ARG A 80 0.39 -8.95 -5.71
CA ARG A 80 1.72 -8.41 -6.05
C ARG A 80 2.52 -9.32 -6.98
N SER A 81 1.85 -10.21 -7.70
CA SER A 81 2.46 -11.07 -8.71
C SER A 81 2.15 -10.56 -10.11
N ARG A 82 2.96 -10.95 -11.10
CA ARG A 82 2.59 -10.75 -12.51
C ARG A 82 1.52 -11.76 -12.87
N HIS A 83 0.39 -11.27 -13.39
CA HIS A 83 -0.55 -12.13 -14.10
C HIS A 83 0.04 -12.42 -15.47
N ARG A 84 0.26 -13.70 -15.76
CA ARG A 84 0.54 -14.17 -17.12
C ARG A 84 -0.78 -14.67 -17.67
N ASP A 85 -1.29 -13.99 -18.69
CA ASP A 85 -2.37 -14.49 -19.54
C ASP A 85 -1.90 -15.71 -20.34
#